data_AF-A0A429FDD2-F1
#
_entry.id   AF-A0A429FDD2-F1
#
_cell.length_a   1.000
_cell.length_b   1.000
_cell.length_c   1.000
_cell.angle_alpha   90.00
_cell.angle_beta   90.00
_cell.angle_gamma   90.00
#
_symmetry.space_group_name_H-M   'P 1'
#
loop_
_entity.id
_entity.type
_entity.pdbx_description
1 polymer ?
#
loop_
_entity_poly.entity_id
_entity_poly.type
_entity_poly.pdbx_seq_one_letter_code
_entity_poly.pdbx_strand_id
1 'polypeptide(L)'
;MKDTTGSLAIRLGSGAFVHCCTYPDAAPILTFSARGISFSLTNRERDDIDVGDVENARRLLEAVTTFVAEVERLHAANETAADPARDAAA
;
A
#
# COMPACT_ATOMS: atom_id res chain seq x y z
N MET A 1 -4.97 -27.57 -9.61
CA MET A 1 -4.89 -26.28 -10.34
C MET A 1 -3.42 -25.90 -10.37
N LYS A 2 -2.84 -25.50 -11.51
CA LYS A 2 -1.47 -24.95 -11.52
C LYS A 2 -1.56 -23.52 -11.00
N ASP A 3 -0.84 -23.22 -9.93
CA ASP A 3 -0.71 -21.85 -9.44
C ASP A 3 -0.04 -21.03 -10.54
N THR A 4 -0.85 -20.24 -11.23
CA THR A 4 -0.37 -19.37 -12.30
C THR A 4 -0.06 -18.04 -11.65
N THR A 5 1.22 -17.74 -11.48
CA THR A 5 1.65 -16.47 -10.89
C THR A 5 1.52 -15.35 -11.93
N GLY A 6 0.60 -14.42 -11.69
CA GLY A 6 0.54 -13.14 -12.38
C GLY A 6 1.24 -12.05 -11.57
N SER A 7 1.81 -11.04 -12.24
CA SER A 7 2.34 -9.85 -11.58
C SER A 7 1.59 -8.63 -12.08
N LEU A 8 1.19 -7.77 -11.15
CA LEU A 8 0.59 -6.47 -11.41
C LEU A 8 1.38 -5.43 -10.62
N ALA A 9 1.89 -4.41 -11.30
CA ALA A 9 2.55 -3.27 -10.69
C ALA A 9 1.69 -2.03 -10.92
N ILE A 10 1.38 -1.30 -9.84
CA ILE A 10 0.61 -0.06 -9.88
C ILE A 10 1.49 1.07 -9.36
N ARG A 11 1.59 2.16 -10.13
CA ARG A 11 2.29 3.36 -9.68
C ARG A 11 1.33 4.27 -8.92
N LEU A 12 1.62 4.50 -7.65
CA LEU A 12 0.92 5.49 -6.83
C LEU A 12 1.42 6.91 -7.18
N GLY A 13 0.62 7.69 -7.87
CA GLY A 13 0.89 9.10 -8.19
C GLY A 13 -0.11 10.04 -7.50
N SER A 14 -0.09 11.33 -7.85
CA SER A 14 -0.95 12.36 -7.24
C SER A 14 -2.47 12.12 -7.34
N GLY A 15 -2.91 11.22 -8.24
CA GLY A 15 -4.30 10.80 -8.37
C GLY A 15 -4.57 9.36 -7.93
N ALA A 16 -3.65 8.76 -7.18
CA ALA A 16 -3.85 7.44 -6.60
C ALA A 16 -4.70 7.54 -5.34
N PHE A 17 -5.55 6.53 -5.13
CA PHE A 17 -6.45 6.44 -3.99
C PHE A 17 -6.37 5.05 -3.38
N VAL A 18 -6.22 5.00 -2.06
CA VAL A 18 -6.19 3.76 -1.27
C VAL A 18 -7.29 3.85 -0.24
N HIS A 19 -8.17 2.85 -0.19
CA HIS A 19 -9.31 2.85 0.72
C HIS A 19 -9.69 1.45 1.16
N CYS A 20 -9.97 1.29 2.45
CA CYS A 20 -10.51 0.07 3.01
C CYS A 20 -12.01 0.23 3.25
N CYS A 21 -12.82 -0.46 2.46
CA CYS A 21 -14.26 -0.56 2.71
C CYS A 21 -14.50 -1.59 3.81
N THR A 22 -15.09 -1.16 4.92
CA THR A 22 -15.46 -2.03 6.04
C THR A 22 -16.97 -2.19 6.12
N TYR A 23 -17.39 -3.35 6.59
CA TYR A 23 -18.80 -3.72 6.73
C TYR A 23 -18.99 -4.37 8.10
N PRO A 24 -20.16 -4.22 8.75
CA PRO A 24 -20.43 -4.87 10.03
C PRO A 24 -20.45 -6.41 9.95
N ASP A 25 -20.83 -6.94 8.79
CA ASP A 25 -21.22 -8.33 8.57
C ASP A 25 -20.57 -8.95 7.32
N ALA A 26 -19.49 -8.36 6.79
CA ALA A 26 -18.77 -8.90 5.64
C ALA A 26 -17.27 -8.58 5.68
N ALA A 27 -16.49 -9.43 5.01
CA ALA A 27 -15.05 -9.25 4.84
C ALA A 27 -14.71 -7.85 4.27
N PRO A 28 -13.65 -7.18 4.79
CA PRO A 28 -13.23 -5.88 4.29
C PRO A 28 -12.66 -5.99 2.87
N ILE A 29 -12.80 -4.91 2.10
CA ILE A 29 -12.25 -4.80 0.76
C ILE A 29 -11.25 -3.65 0.74
N LEU A 30 -9.97 -3.96 0.50
CA LEU A 30 -8.93 -2.95 0.30
C LEU A 30 -8.82 -2.63 -1.19
N THR A 31 -9.06 -1.39 -1.56
CA THR A 31 -9.04 -0.94 -2.96
C THR A 31 -7.90 0.04 -3.21
N PHE A 32 -7.17 -0.19 -4.29
CA PHE A 32 -6.14 0.67 -4.86
C PHE A 32 -6.61 1.13 -6.23
N SER A 33 -6.76 2.43 -6.41
CA SER A 33 -7.16 3.02 -7.70
C SER A 33 -6.10 3.99 -8.18
N ALA A 34 -5.64 3.84 -9.43
CA ALA A 34 -4.71 4.76 -10.08
C ALA A 34 -4.97 4.79 -11.59
N ARG A 35 -5.10 6.00 -12.16
CA ARG A 35 -5.19 6.29 -13.61
C ARG A 35 -5.91 5.21 -14.44
N GLY A 36 -7.20 4.98 -14.14
CA GLY A 36 -8.05 4.09 -14.93
C GLY A 36 -7.96 2.60 -14.58
N ILE A 37 -7.13 2.22 -13.60
CA ILE A 37 -7.07 0.87 -13.04
C ILE A 37 -7.54 0.93 -11.59
N SER A 38 -8.40 -0.03 -11.22
CA SER A 38 -8.78 -0.29 -9.83
C SER A 38 -8.50 -1.75 -9.51
N PHE A 39 -7.79 -1.98 -8.42
CA PHE A 39 -7.45 -3.30 -7.89
C PHE A 39 -8.05 -3.41 -6.48
N SER A 40 -8.78 -4.50 -6.25
CA SER A 40 -9.36 -4.80 -4.94
C SER A 40 -8.75 -6.07 -4.39
N LEU A 41 -8.35 -6.02 -3.12
CA LEU A 41 -7.85 -7.15 -2.35
C LEU A 41 -8.91 -7.54 -1.32
N THR A 42 -9.22 -8.84 -1.30
CA THR A 42 -10.15 -9.48 -0.35
C THR A 42 -9.52 -10.77 0.16
N ASN A 43 -9.66 -11.07 1.45
CA ASN A 43 -9.01 -12.25 2.02
C ASN A 43 -9.70 -13.56 1.61
N ARG A 44 -11.04 -13.62 1.59
CA ARG A 44 -11.88 -14.76 1.15
C ARG A 44 -13.26 -14.29 0.68
N GLU A 45 -14.16 -15.23 0.35
CA GLU A 45 -15.59 -14.94 0.20
C GLU A 45 -16.17 -14.31 1.48
N ARG A 46 -17.26 -13.54 1.34
CA ARG A 46 -17.71 -12.52 2.29
C ARG A 46 -17.82 -12.93 3.77
N ASP A 47 -18.09 -14.20 4.08
CA ASP A 47 -18.65 -14.60 5.38
C ASP A 47 -17.76 -15.57 6.20
N ASP A 48 -16.53 -15.86 5.75
CA ASP A 48 -15.70 -16.92 6.36
C ASP A 48 -14.26 -16.45 6.63
N ILE A 49 -14.10 -15.46 7.52
CA ILE A 49 -12.78 -14.99 7.97
C ILE A 49 -12.24 -15.94 9.05
N ASP A 50 -11.08 -16.53 8.78
CA ASP A 50 -10.40 -17.43 9.72
C ASP A 50 -9.12 -16.81 10.35
N VAL A 51 -8.43 -17.58 11.19
CA VAL A 51 -7.19 -17.14 11.85
C VAL A 51 -6.07 -16.86 10.84
N GLY A 52 -6.00 -17.62 9.75
CA GLY A 52 -5.02 -17.42 8.68
C GLY A 52 -5.24 -16.10 7.94
N ASP A 53 -6.48 -15.68 7.77
CA ASP A 53 -6.80 -14.37 7.17
C ASP A 53 -6.34 -13.21 8.05
N VAL A 54 -6.47 -13.33 9.37
CA VAL A 54 -5.96 -12.33 10.32
C VAL A 54 -4.43 -12.25 10.23
N GLU A 55 -3.74 -13.38 10.17
CA GLU A 55 -2.28 -13.41 10.02
C GLU A 55 -1.82 -12.82 8.68
N ASN A 56 -2.54 -13.08 7.59
CA ASN A 56 -2.26 -12.47 6.29
C ASN A 56 -2.45 -10.94 6.31
N ALA A 57 -3.52 -10.45 6.95
CA ALA A 57 -3.76 -9.02 7.12
C ALA A 57 -2.66 -8.34 7.96
N ARG A 58 -2.16 -9.01 9.01
CA ARG A 58 -1.03 -8.52 9.82
C ARG A 58 0.27 -8.43 9.02
N ARG A 59 0.57 -9.43 8.19
CA ARG A 59 1.74 -9.40 7.29
C ARG A 59 1.63 -8.28 6.26
N LEU A 60 0.42 -8.02 5.74
CA LEU A 60 0.19 -6.88 4.86
C LEU A 60 0.47 -5.55 5.58
N LEU A 61 -0.03 -5.39 6.81
CA LEU A 61 0.25 -4.21 7.62
C LEU A 61 1.75 -4.01 7.82
N GLU A 62 2.48 -5.04 8.23
CA GLU A 62 3.93 -4.99 8.41
C GLU A 62 4.65 -4.50 7.14
N ALA A 63 4.36 -5.11 5.99
CA ALA A 63 4.95 -4.73 4.71
C ALA A 63 4.62 -3.27 4.32
N VAL A 64 3.38 -2.82 4.52
CA VAL A 64 2.97 -1.44 4.24
C VAL A 64 3.66 -0.46 5.19
N THR A 65 3.78 -0.79 6.47
CA THR A 65 4.49 0.03 7.46
C THR A 65 5.96 0.19 7.08
N THR A 66 6.64 -0.89 6.68
CA THR A 66 8.02 -0.81 6.17
C THR A 66 8.12 0.07 4.93
N PHE A 67 7.19 -0.07 3.98
CA PHE A 67 7.15 0.76 2.78
C PHE A 67 7.01 2.26 3.12
N VAL A 68 6.11 2.61 4.04
CA VAL A 68 5.90 4.01 4.47
C VAL A 68 7.18 4.57 5.09
N ALA A 69 7.79 3.85 6.03
CA ALA A 69 9.02 4.29 6.70
C ALA A 69 10.17 4.54 5.70
N GLU A 70 10.31 3.68 4.69
CA GLU A 70 11.34 3.88 3.66
C GLU A 70 11.05 5.06 2.73
N VAL A 71 9.79 5.30 2.37
CA VAL A 71 9.40 6.49 1.59
C VAL A 71 9.72 7.76 2.37
N GLU A 72 9.40 7.81 3.67
CA GLU A 72 9.70 8.94 4.55
C GLU A 72 11.21 9.16 4.69
N ARG A 73 11.98 8.09 4.92
CA ARG A 73 13.44 8.15 5.01
C ARG A 73 14.07 8.70 3.72
N LEU A 74 13.61 8.23 2.56
CA LEU A 74 14.09 8.70 1.25
C LEU A 74 13.69 10.16 0.99
N HIS A 75 12.50 10.56 1.40
CA HIS A 75 12.05 11.95 1.30
C HIS A 75 12.94 12.89 2.14
N ALA A 76 13.17 12.56 3.41
CA ALA A 76 14.03 13.34 4.31
C ALA A 76 15.48 13.45 3.79
N ALA A 77 16.01 12.35 3.21
CA ALA A 77 17.34 12.36 2.61
C ALA A 77 17.42 13.30 1.39
N ASN A 78 16.38 13.33 0.56
CA ASN A 78 16.32 14.20 -0.61
C ASN A 78 16.17 15.68 -0.24
N GLU A 79 15.44 16.00 0.83
CA GLU A 79 15.35 17.38 1.33
C GLU A 79 16.70 17.88 1.85
N THR A 80 17.42 17.06 2.62
CA THR A 80 18.77 17.40 3.11
C THR A 80 19.76 17.63 1.96
N ALA A 81 19.69 16.81 0.92
CA ALA A 81 20.57 16.94 -0.25
C ALA A 81 20.26 18.17 -1.12
N ALA A 82 19.06 18.75 -1.01
CA ALA A 82 18.68 19.97 -1.72
C ALA A 82 19.12 21.26 -1.00
N ASP A 83 19.59 21.18 0.25
CA ASP A 83 20.02 22.32 1.07
C ASP A 83 21.54 22.67 1.10
N PRO A 84 22.43 22.26 0.17
CA PRO A 84 23.81 22.78 0.13
C PRO A 84 23.95 24.09 -0.65
N ALA A 85 22.88 24.59 -1.29
CA ALA A 85 22.93 25.80 -2.12
C ALA A 85 22.59 27.10 -1.35
N ARG A 86 22.08 27.01 -0.11
CA ARG A 86 21.68 28.18 0.69
C ARG A 86 22.81 28.80 1.51
N ASP A 87 23.85 28.01 1.82
CA ASP A 87 25.03 28.45 2.60
C ASP A 87 26.19 28.97 1.73
N ALA A 88 26.10 28.90 0.40
CA ALA A 88 27.13 29.42 -0.51
C ALA A 88 26.92 30.91 -0.88
N ALA A 89 25.95 31.60 -0.27
CA ALA A 89 25.60 33.00 -0.58
C ALA A 89 25.47 33.91 0.66
N ALA A 90 26.06 33.55 1.81
CA ALA A 90 26.13 34.39 3.01
C ALA A 90 27.55 34.97 3.22
#